data_AF-A0A9D6XNI6-F1
#
_entry.id   AF-A0A9D6XNI6-F1
#
_cell.length_a   1.000
_cell.length_b   1.000
_cell.length_c   1.000
_cell.angle_alpha   90.00
_cell.angle_beta   90.00
_cell.angle_gamma   90.00
#
_symmetry.space_group_name_H-M   'P 1'
#
loop_
_entity.id
_entity.type
_entity.pdbx_description
1 polymer ?
#
loop_
_entity_poly.entity_id
_entity_poly.type
_entity_poly.pdbx_seq_one_letter_code
_entity_poly.pdbx_strand_id
1 'polypeptide(L)' 'EINTLPGLTTESLVPKSAWVIGISFEKLLDVLIEEALGTRPRQKEKAHPRETASRLTRGARH' A
#
# COMPACT_ATOMS: atom_id res chain seq x y z
N GLU A 1 16.02 -4.17 8.11
CA GLU A 1 16.41 -3.73 6.76
C GLU A 1 15.22 -3.87 5.83
N ILE A 2 14.99 -2.93 4.92
CA ILE A 2 13.88 -2.98 3.95
C ILE A 2 14.48 -3.28 2.59
N ASN A 3 14.13 -4.43 1.99
CA ASN A 3 14.59 -4.79 0.66
C ASN A 3 13.74 -4.08 -0.41
N THR A 4 14.36 -3.20 -1.19
CA THR A 4 13.72 -2.45 -2.28
C THR A 4 13.82 -3.15 -3.63
N LEU A 5 14.62 -4.22 -3.75
CA LEU A 5 14.75 -5.07 -4.93
C LEU A 5 14.47 -6.54 -4.54
N PRO A 6 13.19 -6.90 -4.37
CA PRO A 6 12.83 -8.27 -4.02
C PRO A 6 13.14 -9.23 -5.18
N GLY A 7 13.34 -10.51 -4.86
CA GLY A 7 13.27 -11.55 -5.87
C GLY A 7 11.87 -11.61 -6.50
N LEU A 8 11.81 -11.84 -7.81
CA LEU A 8 10.56 -11.91 -8.59
C LEU A 8 10.41 -13.23 -9.36
N THR A 9 11.14 -14.28 -8.97
CA THR A 9 10.88 -15.64 -9.48
C THR A 9 9.67 -16.25 -8.77
N THR A 10 9.08 -17.31 -9.31
CA THR A 10 7.96 -18.04 -8.69
C THR A 10 8.24 -18.50 -7.26
N GLU A 11 9.52 -18.76 -6.95
CA GLU A 11 9.95 -19.19 -5.62
C GLU A 11 10.20 -18.03 -4.63
N SER A 12 10.17 -16.79 -5.12
CA SER A 12 10.45 -15.60 -4.31
C SER A 12 9.28 -15.22 -3.40
N LEU A 13 9.60 -14.57 -2.29
CA LEU A 13 8.61 -14.21 -1.26
C LEU A 13 7.50 -13.29 -1.78
N VAL A 14 7.83 -12.31 -2.62
CA VAL A 14 6.85 -11.34 -3.13
C VAL A 14 5.78 -12.01 -4.01
N PRO A 15 6.14 -12.77 -5.06
CA PRO A 15 5.18 -13.58 -5.82
C PRO A 15 4.34 -14.54 -4.96
N LYS A 16 4.98 -15.26 -4.02
CA LYS A 16 4.26 -16.17 -3.11
C LYS A 16 3.23 -15.46 -2.25
N SER A 17 3.59 -14.29 -1.71
CA SER A 17 2.70 -13.50 -0.86
C SER A 17 1.51 -12.93 -1.66
N ALA A 18 1.76 -12.49 -2.88
CA ALA A 18 0.70 -12.05 -3.81
C ALA A 18 -0.27 -13.19 -4.15
N TRP A 19 0.26 -14.39 -4.39
CA TRP A 19 -0.57 -15.57 -4.69
C TRP A 19 -1.50 -15.96 -3.54
N VAL A 20 -1.03 -15.88 -2.28
CA VAL A 20 -1.85 -16.17 -1.08
C VAL A 20 -3.08 -15.26 -0.98
N ILE A 21 -3.00 -14.03 -1.48
CA ILE A 21 -4.12 -13.08 -1.50
C ILE A 21 -4.89 -13.09 -2.83
N GLY A 22 -4.66 -14.11 -3.68
CA GLY A 22 -5.38 -14.32 -4.93
C GLY A 22 -4.88 -13.48 -6.12
N ILE A 23 -3.68 -12.88 -6.03
CA ILE A 23 -3.06 -12.16 -7.15
C ILE A 23 -2.17 -13.15 -7.92
N SER A 24 -2.49 -13.40 -9.19
CA SER A 24 -1.65 -14.24 -10.06
C SER A 24 -0.31 -13.57 -10.35
N PHE A 25 0.68 -14.35 -10.76
CA PHE A 25 2.00 -13.82 -11.08
C PHE A 25 1.96 -12.84 -12.26
N GLU A 26 1.17 -13.14 -13.30
CA GLU A 26 0.95 -12.26 -14.44
C GLU A 26 0.33 -10.94 -13.99
N LYS A 27 -0.68 -11.00 -13.12
CA LYS A 27 -1.33 -9.79 -12.60
C LYS A 27 -0.39 -8.94 -11.75
N LEU A 28 0.50 -9.57 -10.99
CA LEU A 28 1.56 -8.88 -10.25
C LEU A 28 2.52 -8.15 -11.19
N LEU A 29 2.91 -8.77 -12.31
CA LEU A 29 3.76 -8.14 -13.32
C LEU A 29 3.06 -6.96 -14.00
N ASP A 30 1.80 -7.12 -14.39
CA ASP A 30 1.00 -6.03 -14.97
C ASP A 30 0.97 -4.83 -14.03
N VAL A 31 0.67 -5.07 -12.74
CA VAL A 31 0.71 -4.08 -11.67
C VAL A 31 2.08 -3.40 -11.68
N LEU A 32 3.19 -4.11 -11.50
CA LEU A 32 4.53 -3.52 -11.46
C LEU A 32 4.85 -2.65 -12.69
N ILE A 33 4.50 -3.11 -13.89
CA ILE A 33 4.72 -2.39 -15.15
C ILE A 33 3.88 -1.10 -15.18
N GLU A 34 2.59 -1.18 -14.85
CA GLU A 34 1.72 0.00 -14.84
C GLU A 34 2.15 1.05 -13.81
N GLU A 35 2.69 0.61 -12.67
CA GLU A 35 3.28 1.50 -11.64
C GLU A 35 4.53 2.19 -12.18
N ALA A 36 5.42 1.45 -12.85
CA ALA A 36 6.65 1.97 -13.43
C ALA A 36 6.37 2.96 -14.59
N LEU A 37 5.32 2.70 -15.37
CA LEU A 37 4.87 3.58 -16.45
C LEU A 37 3.99 4.73 -15.96
N GLY A 38 3.55 4.73 -14.70
CA GLY A 38 2.64 5.74 -14.16
C GLY A 38 1.26 5.73 -14.80
N THR A 39 0.84 4.62 -15.41
CA THR A 39 -0.45 4.51 -16.12
C THR A 39 -1.59 4.18 -15.17
N ARG A 40 -1.31 3.75 -13.94
CA ARG A 40 -2.36 3.53 -12.94
C ARG A 40 -2.96 4.87 -12.50
N PRO A 41 -4.29 5.02 -12.53
CA PRO A 41 -4.93 6.21 -12.00
C PRO A 41 -4.61 6.30 -10.52
N ARG A 42 -3.81 7.30 -10.12
CA ARG A 42 -3.43 7.54 -8.73
C ARG A 42 -4.70 7.56 -7.89
N GLN A 43 -4.93 6.50 -7.13
CA GLN A 43 -6.01 6.45 -6.15
C GLN A 43 -5.72 7.62 -5.22
N LYS A 44 -6.50 8.70 -5.32
CA LYS A 44 -6.40 9.82 -4.40
C LYS A 44 -6.50 9.20 -3.02
N GLU A 45 -5.41 9.35 -2.26
CA GLU A 45 -5.29 8.88 -0.89
C GLU A 45 -6.62 9.20 -0.21
N LYS A 46 -7.42 8.16 0.10
CA LYS A 46 -8.63 8.34 0.89
C LYS A 46 -8.11 8.91 2.19
N ALA A 47 -8.23 10.23 2.37
CA ALA A 47 -7.80 10.93 3.55
C ALA A 47 -8.44 10.20 4.74
N HIS A 48 -7.67 9.36 5.40
CA HIS A 48 -8.10 8.69 6.61
C HIS A 48 -8.04 9.78 7.67
N PRO A 49 -9.17 10.29 8.18
CA PRO A 49 -9.15 11.35 9.17
C PRO A 49 -8.68 10.68 10.46
N ARG A 50 -7.36 10.68 10.70
CA ARG A 50 -6.83 10.37 12.02
C ARG A 50 -7.13 11.57 12.90
N GLU A 51 -8.28 11.46 13.57
CA GLU A 51 -8.47 11.88 14.95
C GLU A 51 -8.47 13.40 15.20
N THR A 52 -9.60 14.04 14.91
CA THR A 52 -9.98 15.38 15.41
C THR A 52 -10.36 15.36 16.91
N ALA A 53 -10.06 14.28 17.66
CA ALA A 53 -10.60 14.05 19.00
C ALA A 53 -9.73 14.57 20.18
N SER A 54 -8.82 15.53 19.96
CA SER A 54 -8.00 16.08 21.05
C SER A 54 -7.91 17.61 21.05
N ARG A 55 -9.07 18.28 20.99
CA ARG A 55 -9.15 19.73 21.25
C ARG A 55 -10.35 20.18 22.07
N LEU A 56 -10.91 19.30 22.90
CA LEU A 56 -12.06 19.62 23.75
C LEU A 56 -11.84 19.37 25.25
N THR A 57 -10.63 19.60 25.79
CA THR A 57 -10.42 19.61 27.25
C THR A 57 -9.33 20.61 27.66
N ARG A 58 -9.58 21.91 27.49
CA ARG A 58 -8.87 22.96 28.26
C ARG A 58 -9.61 24.29 28.19
N GLY A 59 -10.74 24.36 28.89
CA GLY A 59 -11.56 25.57 28.95
C GLY A 59 -12.76 25.42 29.88
N ALA A 60 -12.54 24.92 31.09
CA ALA A 60 -13.58 24.91 32.13
C ALA A 60 -12.93 24.75 33.51
N ARG A 61 -12.35 25.83 34.04
CA ARG A 61 -12.21 26.07 35.48
C ARG A 61 -12.26 27.59 35.70
N HIS A 62 -13.48 28.07 35.98
CA HIS A 62 -13.71 29.28 36.76
C HIS A 62 -13.56 28.94 38.24
#